data_AF-A0A844EBI2-F1
#
_entry.id   AF-A0A844EBI2-F1
#
_cell.length_a   1.000
_cell.length_b   1.000
_cell.length_c   1.000
_cell.angle_alpha   90.00
_cell.angle_beta   90.00
_cell.angle_gamma   90.00
#
_symmetry.space_group_name_H-M   'P 1'
#
loop_
_entity.id
_entity.type
_entity.pdbx_description
1 polymer ?
#
loop_
_entity_poly.entity_id
_entity_poly.type
_entity_poly.pdbx_seq_one_letter_code
_entity_poly.pdbx_strand_id
1 'polypeptide(L)' 'MSIISDIYAREVLDSRGNPTVEVELYTEAG' A
#
# COMPACT_ATOMS: atom_id res chain seq x y z
N MET A 1 -4.93 -0.27 -20.18
CA MET A 1 -5.52 0.82 -19.37
C MET A 1 -5.15 0.51 -17.93
N SER A 2 -4.60 1.45 -17.17
CA SER A 2 -4.12 1.19 -15.80
C SER A 2 -5.26 1.43 -14.80
N ILE A 3 -6.25 0.54 -14.82
CA ILE A 3 -7.39 0.60 -13.90
C ILE A 3 -6.95 0.02 -12.56
N ILE A 4 -7.20 0.76 -11.48
CA ILE A 4 -6.95 0.31 -10.11
C ILE A 4 -8.03 -0.71 -9.77
N SER A 5 -7.64 -1.92 -9.36
CA SER A 5 -8.55 -3.02 -9.01
C SER A 5 -8.67 -3.21 -7.51
N ASP A 6 -7.59 -2.96 -6.76
CA ASP A 6 -7.59 -3.10 -5.29
C ASP A 6 -6.58 -2.17 -4.62
N ILE A 7 -6.85 -1.79 -3.37
CA ILE A 7 -5.98 -0.99 -2.53
C ILE A 7 -5.99 -1.59 -1.12
N TYR A 8 -4.83 -2.04 -0.65
CA TYR A 8 -4.64 -2.56 0.70
C TYR A 8 -3.70 -1.66 1.50
N ALA A 9 -4.05 -1.38 2.75
CA ALA A 9 -3.24 -0.56 3.64
C ALA A 9 -3.01 -1.27 4.97
N ARG A 10 -1.80 -1.12 5.52
CA ARG A 10 -1.44 -1.61 6.85
C ARG A 10 -0.55 -0.63 7.59
N GLU A 11 -0.55 -0.74 8.90
CA GLU A 11 0.40 -0.03 9.76
C GLU A 11 1.74 -0.76 9.78
N VAL A 12 2.83 -0.01 9.65
CA VAL A 12 4.21 -0.47 9.79
C VAL A 12 5.01 0.53 10.61
N LEU A 13 6.19 0.14 11.09
CA LEU A 13 7.08 1.04 11.81
C LEU A 13 8.17 1.58 10.88
N ASP A 14 8.46 2.88 10.96
CA ASP A 14 9.59 3.50 10.29
C ASP A 14 10.94 3.12 10.96
N SER A 15 12.05 3.59 10.41
CA SER A 15 13.39 3.32 10.98
C SER A 15 13.64 3.89 12.37
N ARG A 16 12.76 4.78 12.86
CA ARG A 16 12.79 5.39 14.20
C ARG A 16 11.77 4.75 15.14
N GLY A 17 11.02 3.73 14.69
CA GLY A 17 9.99 3.04 15.46
C GLY A 17 8.65 3.78 15.53
N ASN A 18 8.42 4.81 14.70
CA ASN A 18 7.13 5.49 14.67
C ASN A 18 6.14 4.74 13.76
N PRO A 19 4.86 4.61 14.15
CA PRO A 19 3.80 4.16 13.28
C PRO A 19 3.69 4.99 11.99
N THR A 20 3.63 4.30 10.86
CA THR A 20 3.33 4.86 9.54
C THR A 20 2.45 3.89 8.74
N VAL A 21 1.94 4.33 7.59
CA VAL A 21 1.07 3.53 6.72
C VAL A 21 1.86 3.07 5.50
N GLU A 22 1.78 1.78 5.20
CA GLU A 22 2.21 1.20 3.93
C GLU A 22 0.99 0.83 3.10
N VAL A 23 1.04 1.14 1.79
CA VAL A 23 -0.07 0.90 0.85
C VAL A 23 0.41 0.03 -0.31
N GLU A 24 -0.32 -1.05 -0.56
CA GLU A 24 -0.17 -1.93 -1.71
C GLU A 24 -1.31 -1.64 -2.70
N LEU A 25 -0.97 -1.38 -3.96
CA LEU A 25 -1.92 -1.06 -5.04
C LEU A 25 -1.84 -2.14 -6.11
N TYR A 26 -3.00 -2.67 -6.47
CA TYR A 26 -3.13 -3.63 -7.55
C TYR A 26 -3.88 -2.99 -8.71
N THR A 27 -3.38 -3.23 -9.91
CA THR A 27 -4.09 -2.86 -11.15
C THR A 27 -4.70 -4.10 -11.78
N GLU A 28 -5.67 -3.91 -12.67
CA GLU A 28 -6.19 -5.01 -13.49
C GLU A 28 -5.11 -5.67 -14.36
N ALA A 29 -3.97 -5.00 -14.58
CA ALA A 29 -2.85 -5.54 -15.33
C ALA A 29 -1.86 -6.36 -14.47
N GLY A 30 -2.09 -6.45 -13.15
CA GLY A 30 -1.15 -7.00 -12.18
C GLY A 30 -0.42 -5.90 -11.43
#